data_AF-A0A7V8YLB4-F1
#
_entry.id   AF-A0A7V8YLB4-F1
#
_cell.length_a   1.000
_cell.length_b   1.000
_cell.length_c   1.000
_cell.angle_alpha   90.00
_cell.angle_beta   90.00
_cell.angle_gamma   90.00
#
_symmetry.space_group_name_H-M   'P 1'
#
loop_
_entity.id
_entity.type
_entity.pdbx_description
1 polymer ?
#
loop_
_entity_poly.entity_id
_entity_poly.type
_entity_poly.pdbx_seq_one_letter_code
_entity_poly.pdbx_strand_id
1 'polypeptide(L)'
;MHWILSSVLAAAVRWGWITSNPADAAKKPRKPTPDPDPPSTVDAARIVEAAWQIGPDWGMFVWLVFVTGMRRAEVIALRWSNLGLDAGVLTIRR
;
A
#
# COMPACT_ATOMS: atom_id res chain seq x y z
N MET A 1 -10.90 3.30 -15.16
CA MET A 1 -11.39 4.34 -16.09
C MET A 1 -12.65 5.05 -15.62
N HIS A 2 -13.72 4.36 -15.18
CA HIS A 2 -14.95 5.03 -14.71
C HIS A 2 -14.72 6.12 -13.65
N TRP A 3 -13.88 5.88 -12.65
CA TRP A 3 -13.62 6.86 -11.58
C TRP A 3 -12.88 8.11 -12.07
N ILE A 4 -11.98 7.98 -13.05
CA ILE A 4 -11.26 9.13 -13.64
C ILE A 4 -12.24 10.01 -14.42
N LEU A 5 -13.03 9.39 -15.31
CA LEU A 5 -14.00 10.11 -16.13
C LEU A 5 -15.06 10.80 -15.28
N SER A 6 -15.61 10.10 -14.29
CA SER A 6 -16.58 10.67 -13.34
C SER A 6 -15.99 11.87 -12.58
N SER A 7 -14.74 11.78 -12.11
CA SER A 7 -14.07 12.90 -11.44
C SER A 7 -13.79 14.10 -12.34
N VAL A 8 -13.37 13.87 -13.58
CA VAL A 8 -13.11 14.94 -14.56
C VAL A 8 -14.41 15.64 -14.97
N LEU A 9 -15.48 14.89 -15.24
CA LEU A 9 -16.79 15.46 -15.57
C LEU A 9 -17.41 16.21 -14.39
N ALA A 10 -17.20 15.72 -13.16
CA ALA A 10 -17.57 16.46 -11.96
C ALA A 10 -16.82 17.80 -11.84
N ALA A 11 -15.55 17.87 -12.27
CA ALA A 11 -14.83 19.14 -12.35
C ALA A 11 -15.41 20.07 -13.42
N ALA A 12 -15.75 19.55 -14.59
CA ALA A 12 -16.37 20.31 -15.67
C ALA A 12 -17.74 20.91 -15.24
N VAL A 13 -18.54 20.18 -14.46
CA VAL A 13 -19.77 20.72 -13.84
C VAL A 13 -19.45 21.85 -12.87
N ARG A 14 -18.49 21.66 -11.95
CA ARG A 14 -18.09 22.72 -10.99
C ARG A 14 -17.58 23.99 -11.67
N TRP A 15 -16.96 23.87 -12.84
CA TRP A 15 -16.47 25.01 -13.63
C TRP A 15 -17.53 25.59 -14.57
N GLY A 16 -18.75 25.03 -14.59
CA GLY A 16 -19.85 25.52 -15.43
C GLY A 16 -19.69 25.21 -16.93
N TRP A 17 -18.79 24.29 -17.31
CA TRP A 17 -18.58 23.92 -18.71
C TRP A 17 -19.68 22.99 -19.24
N ILE A 18 -20.26 22.19 -18.35
CA ILE A 18 -21.42 21.33 -18.62
C ILE A 18 -22.40 21.45 -17.45
N THR A 19 -23.68 21.16 -17.69
CA THR A 19 -24.76 21.37 -16.70
C THR A 19 -24.98 20.17 -15.78
N SER A 20 -24.54 18.98 -16.17
CA SER A 20 -24.67 17.74 -15.40
C SER A 20 -23.50 16.80 -15.72
N ASN A 21 -23.31 15.75 -14.90
CA ASN A 21 -22.25 14.77 -15.08
C ASN A 21 -22.79 13.51 -15.78
N PRO A 22 -22.46 13.27 -17.07
CA PRO A 22 -22.92 12.07 -17.79
C PRO A 22 -22.49 10.75 -17.15
N ALA A 23 -21.39 10.73 -16.38
CA ALA A 23 -20.93 9.51 -15.73
C ALA A 23 -21.86 9.03 -14.60
N ASP A 24 -22.77 9.88 -14.10
CA ASP A 24 -23.73 9.50 -13.06
C ASP A 24 -24.81 8.55 -13.60
N ALA A 25 -25.13 8.64 -14.89
CA ALA A 25 -26.04 7.73 -15.58
C ALA A 25 -25.33 6.43 -16.06
N ALA A 26 -24.00 6.39 -16.01
CA ALA A 26 -23.24 5.25 -16.47
C ALA A 26 -23.28 4.10 -15.45
N LYS A 27 -23.48 2.87 -15.92
CA LYS A 27 -23.39 1.69 -15.06
C LYS A 27 -21.93 1.44 -14.69
N LYS A 28 -21.60 1.66 -13.42
CA LYS A 28 -20.28 1.37 -12.88
C LYS A 28 -19.95 -0.14 -13.00
N PRO A 29 -18.80 -0.52 -13.58
CA PRO A 29 -18.35 -1.91 -13.56
C PRO A 29 -18.18 -2.39 -12.12
N ARG A 30 -18.69 -3.59 -11.80
CA ARG A 30 -18.46 -4.21 -10.50
C ARG A 30 -16.97 -4.53 -10.38
N LYS A 31 -16.35 -4.10 -9.28
CA LYS A 31 -14.99 -4.54 -8.97
C LYS A 31 -15.03 -6.03 -8.63
N PRO A 32 -14.10 -6.85 -9.14
CA PRO A 32 -13.93 -8.22 -8.65
C PRO A 32 -13.74 -8.21 -7.13
N THR A 33 -14.26 -9.24 -6.47
CA THR A 33 -13.96 -9.48 -5.05
C THR A 33 -12.46 -9.77 -4.93
N PRO A 34 -11.72 -9.10 -4.04
CA PRO A 34 -10.34 -9.48 -3.76
C PRO A 34 -10.31 -10.92 -3.23
N ASP A 35 -9.43 -11.74 -3.82
CA ASP A 35 -9.19 -13.12 -3.38
C ASP A 35 -7.70 -13.28 -3.05
N PRO A 36 -7.23 -12.69 -1.93
CA PRO A 36 -5.84 -12.83 -1.52
C PRO A 36 -5.59 -14.22 -0.94
N ASP A 37 -4.47 -14.82 -1.33
CA ASP A 37 -3.94 -16.05 -0.73
C ASP A 37 -2.71 -15.70 0.14
N PRO A 38 -2.92 -15.34 1.42
CA PRO A 38 -1.83 -14.93 2.31
C PRO A 38 -1.00 -16.15 2.74
N PRO A 39 0.33 -15.98 2.92
CA PRO A 39 1.18 -17.05 3.41
C PRO A 39 0.74 -17.50 4.82
N SER A 40 0.85 -18.80 5.09
CA SER A 40 0.75 -19.30 6.47
C SER A 40 1.91 -18.78 7.32
N THR A 41 1.85 -18.97 8.65
CA THR A 41 2.97 -18.61 9.54
C THR A 41 4.24 -19.40 9.21
N VAL A 42 4.10 -20.66 8.77
CA VAL A 42 5.22 -21.50 8.34
C VAL A 42 5.81 -20.97 7.03
N ASP A 43 4.97 -20.58 6.08
CA ASP A 43 5.45 -20.01 4.81
C ASP A 43 6.12 -18.65 5.03
N ALA A 44 5.58 -17.82 5.91
CA ALA A 44 6.19 -16.55 6.31
C ALA A 44 7.60 -16.74 6.87
N ALA A 45 7.79 -17.71 7.78
CA ALA A 45 9.11 -18.03 8.31
C ALA A 45 10.08 -18.48 7.20
N ARG A 46 9.63 -19.31 6.26
CA ARG A 46 10.44 -19.76 5.11
C ARG A 46 10.81 -18.61 4.18
N ILE A 47 9.90 -17.66 3.96
CA ILE A 47 10.15 -16.45 3.16
C ILE A 47 11.21 -15.58 3.83
N VAL A 48 11.10 -15.34 5.14
CA VAL A 48 12.09 -14.56 5.89
C VAL A 48 13.46 -15.23 5.83
N GLU A 49 13.54 -16.54 6.06
CA GLU A 49 14.79 -17.30 5.97
C GLU A 49 15.42 -17.18 4.58
N ALA A 50 14.62 -17.39 3.52
CA ALA A 50 15.09 -17.23 2.15
C ALA A 50 15.61 -15.81 1.86
N ALA A 51 15.00 -14.78 2.44
CA ALA A 51 15.47 -13.40 2.31
C ALA A 51 16.84 -13.18 2.95
N TRP A 52 17.10 -13.78 4.11
CA TRP A 52 18.41 -13.74 4.76
C TRP A 52 19.50 -14.44 3.93
N GLN A 53 19.16 -15.52 3.21
CA GLN A 53 20.09 -16.22 2.31
C GLN A 53 20.48 -15.36 1.09
N ILE A 54 19.63 -14.41 0.67
CA ILE A 54 19.96 -13.46 -0.41
C ILE A 54 20.93 -12.37 0.11
N GLY A 55 20.73 -11.91 1.35
CA GLY A 55 21.63 -10.98 2.01
C GLY A 55 20.98 -10.27 3.21
N PRO A 56 21.80 -9.61 4.05
CA PRO A 56 21.34 -9.00 5.31
C PRO A 56 20.32 -7.87 5.08
N ASP A 57 20.47 -7.09 4.01
CA ASP A 57 19.54 -6.00 3.68
C ASP A 57 18.15 -6.54 3.32
N TRP A 58 18.09 -7.64 2.56
CA TRP A 58 16.84 -8.31 2.20
C TRP A 58 16.20 -8.99 3.41
N GLY A 59 17.00 -9.68 4.21
CA GLY A 59 16.55 -10.29 5.45
C GLY A 59 15.91 -9.28 6.40
N MET A 60 16.59 -8.15 6.65
CA MET A 60 16.08 -7.07 7.49
C MET A 60 14.81 -6.43 6.90
N PHE A 61 14.80 -6.15 5.59
CA PHE A 61 13.65 -5.55 4.91
C PHE A 61 12.39 -6.42 5.04
N VAL A 62 12.51 -7.71 4.69
CA VAL A 62 11.39 -8.65 4.73
C VAL A 62 10.94 -8.87 6.17
N TRP A 63 11.89 -9.08 7.10
CA TRP A 63 11.58 -9.26 8.52
C TRP A 63 10.81 -8.07 9.11
N LEU A 64 11.25 -6.83 8.85
CA LEU A 64 10.55 -5.62 9.30
C LEU A 64 9.12 -5.56 8.78
N VAL A 65 8.90 -5.86 7.50
CA VAL A 65 7.54 -5.89 6.92
C VAL A 65 6.65 -6.90 7.65
N PHE A 66 7.15 -8.11 7.90
CA PHE A 66 6.37 -9.17 8.57
C PHE A 66 6.06 -8.85 10.03
N VAL A 67 7.00 -8.31 10.79
CA VAL A 67 6.82 -8.09 12.24
C VAL A 67 6.11 -6.78 12.60
N THR A 68 6.15 -5.78 11.71
CA THR A 68 5.54 -4.46 11.97
C THR A 68 4.27 -4.20 11.15
N GLY A 69 4.07 -4.94 10.05
CA GLY A 69 2.97 -4.68 9.10
C GLY A 69 3.15 -3.39 8.29
N MET A 70 4.33 -2.78 8.32
CA MET A 70 4.63 -1.57 7.56
C MET A 70 4.43 -1.77 6.05
N ARG A 71 3.96 -0.72 5.37
CA ARG A 71 3.95 -0.72 3.91
C ARG A 71 5.38 -0.69 3.40
N ARG A 72 5.64 -1.37 2.27
CA ARG A 72 6.96 -1.40 1.62
C ARG A 72 7.64 -0.03 1.52
N ALA A 73 6.87 1.01 1.17
CA ALA A 73 7.40 2.37 1.01
C ALA A 73 7.75 3.04 2.34
N GLU A 74 7.06 2.66 3.43
CA GLU A 74 7.36 3.15 4.78
C GLU A 74 8.70 2.56 5.25
N VAL A 75 8.97 1.28 4.98
CA VAL A 75 10.25 0.64 5.32
C VAL A 75 11.42 1.26 4.55
N ILE A 76 11.24 1.47 3.24
CA ILE A 76 12.27 2.10 2.39
C ILE A 76 12.58 3.54 2.83
N ALA A 77 11.59 4.24 3.40
CA ALA A 77 11.75 5.64 3.83
C ALA A 77 12.35 5.80 5.24
N LEU A 78 12.61 4.71 5.96
CA LEU A 78 13.15 4.77 7.32
C LEU A 78 14.51 5.48 7.36
N ARG A 79 14.68 6.31 8.39
CA ARG A 79 15.95 6.95 8.74
C ARG A 79 16.34 6.56 10.15
N TRP A 80 17.62 6.68 10.48
CA TRP A 80 18.12 6.44 11.85
C TRP A 80 17.38 7.26 12.91
N SER A 81 16.96 8.50 12.59
CA SER A 81 16.16 9.34 13.48
C SER A 81 14.76 8.80 13.79
N ASN A 82 14.29 7.78 13.06
CA ASN A 82 13.03 7.08 13.32
C ASN A 82 13.18 5.93 14.31
N LEU A 83 14.41 5.54 14.65
CA LEU A 83 14.71 4.37 15.48
C LEU A 83 15.19 4.82 16.86
N GLY A 84 14.38 4.54 17.88
CA GLY A 84 14.78 4.60 19.28
C GLY A 84 15.15 3.21 19.75
N LEU A 85 16.37 2.76 19.44
CA LEU A 85 16.82 1.38 19.70
C LEU A 85 16.80 1.04 21.19
N ASP A 86 17.15 1.98 22.07
CA ASP A 86 17.11 1.78 23.53
C ASP A 86 15.68 1.56 24.05
N ALA A 87 14.70 2.19 23.41
CA ALA A 87 13.29 2.07 23.75
C ALA A 87 12.59 0.93 22.99
N GLY A 88 13.26 0.31 22.00
CA GLY A 88 12.64 -0.66 21.09
C GLY A 88 11.53 -0.04 20.21
N VAL A 89 11.60 1.26 19.91
CA VAL A 89 10.55 1.99 19.19
C VAL A 89 10.99 2.36 17.78
N LEU A 90 10.12 2.08 16.81
CA LEU A 90 10.22 2.57 15.44
C LEU A 90 9.05 3.53 15.17
N THR A 91 9.37 4.75 14.71
CA THR A 91 8.37 5.80 14.45
C THR A 91 8.21 6.07 12.96
N ILE A 92 6.99 5.89 12.44
CA ILE A 92 6.63 6.21 11.05
C ILE A 92 6.11 7.65 10.99
N ARG A 93 6.71 8.49 10.14
CA ARG A 93 6.21 9.85 9.86
C ARG A 93 5.60 9.87 8.47
N ARG A 94 4.37 10.40 8.35
CA ARG A 94 3.69 10.64 7.08
C ARG A 94 4.04 12.01 6.53
#